data_AF-A0A960U0H0-F1
#
_entry.id   AF-A0A960U0H0-F1
#
_cell.length_a   1.000
_cell.length_b   1.000
_cell.length_c   1.000
_cell.angle_alpha   90.00
_cell.angle_beta   90.00
_cell.angle_gamma   90.00
#
_symmetry.space_group_name_H-M   'P 1'
#
loop_
_entity.id
_entity.type
_entity.pdbx_description
1 polymer ?
#
loop_
_entity_poly.entity_id
_entity_poly.type
_entity_poly.pdbx_seq_one_letter_code
_entity_poly.pdbx_strand_id
1 'polypeptide(L)'
;DRFENPEESDCAPRLKWSAELAAVALAHSKDMCDRGFFDHKNPDNQTPFDRMEASGITYVAAGENIAFGTLGAYDADDLEDGFMAEPACQVNHRSNILGRDFTHVGVGIYECSNYVVDGNNYGSVIILTQDFASFSYGDIREDEHDYCPALG
;
A
#
# COMPACT_ATOMS: atom_id res chain seq x y z
N ASP A 1 15.09 26.18 -8.62
CA ASP A 1 15.08 25.48 -9.91
C ASP A 1 15.69 24.11 -9.74
N ARG A 2 14.89 23.15 -9.24
CA ARG A 2 15.26 21.74 -9.18
C ARG A 2 14.56 21.09 -10.36
N PHE A 3 15.33 20.39 -11.18
CA PHE A 3 14.86 19.59 -12.30
C PHE A 3 13.90 18.51 -11.77
N GLU A 4 12.61 18.82 -11.73
CA GLU A 4 11.59 17.79 -11.82
C GLU A 4 11.75 17.18 -13.22
N ASN A 5 12.11 15.90 -13.27
CA ASN A 5 12.23 15.16 -14.50
C ASN A 5 10.78 14.88 -14.99
N PRO A 6 10.31 15.54 -16.07
CA PRO A 6 8.90 15.50 -16.46
C PRO A 6 8.43 14.12 -16.97
N GLU A 7 9.32 13.13 -17.06
CA GLU A 7 8.98 11.79 -17.55
C GLU A 7 8.43 10.83 -16.49
N GLU A 8 8.51 11.16 -15.18
CA GLU A 8 8.09 10.22 -14.14
C GLU A 8 6.62 10.31 -13.71
N SER A 9 5.91 11.42 -13.98
CA SER A 9 4.52 11.60 -13.52
C SER A 9 3.45 11.71 -14.62
N ASP A 10 3.83 11.92 -15.88
CA ASP A 10 2.87 12.34 -16.91
C ASP A 10 2.29 11.17 -17.75
N CYS A 11 2.77 9.93 -17.55
CA CYS A 11 2.40 8.77 -18.39
C CYS A 11 2.12 7.46 -17.62
N ALA A 12 2.28 7.41 -16.30
CA ALA A 12 1.87 6.25 -15.52
C ALA A 12 0.34 6.27 -15.35
N PRO A 13 -0.38 5.19 -15.72
CA PRO A 13 -1.82 5.11 -15.47
C PRO A 13 -2.09 5.30 -13.98
N ARG A 14 -3.09 6.12 -13.65
CA ARG A 14 -3.53 6.24 -12.26
C ARG A 14 -3.97 4.86 -11.75
N LEU A 15 -3.48 4.48 -10.57
CA LEU A 15 -3.95 3.30 -9.86
C LEU A 15 -5.44 3.44 -9.59
N LYS A 16 -6.20 2.36 -9.86
CA LYS A 16 -7.61 2.23 -9.50
C LYS A 16 -7.73 1.77 -8.05
N TRP A 17 -8.76 2.21 -7.36
CA TRP A 17 -9.06 1.68 -6.03
C TRP A 17 -9.52 0.21 -6.13
N SER A 18 -9.18 -0.61 -5.14
CA SER A 18 -9.76 -1.95 -4.93
C SER A 18 -10.13 -2.14 -3.46
N ALA A 19 -11.41 -2.38 -3.21
CA ALA A 19 -11.92 -2.65 -1.86
C ALA A 19 -11.39 -3.96 -1.29
N GLU A 20 -11.16 -4.98 -2.13
CA GLU A 20 -10.60 -6.26 -1.73
C GLU A 20 -9.15 -6.11 -1.26
N LEU A 21 -8.31 -5.40 -2.01
CA LEU A 21 -6.94 -5.09 -1.59
C LEU A 21 -6.94 -4.27 -0.29
N ALA A 22 -7.86 -3.31 -0.16
CA ALA A 22 -7.94 -2.49 1.06
C ALA A 22 -8.30 -3.31 2.30
N ALA A 23 -9.16 -4.33 2.14
CA ALA A 23 -9.50 -5.24 3.23
C ALA A 23 -8.28 -6.08 3.67
N VAL A 24 -7.45 -6.55 2.73
CA VAL A 24 -6.20 -7.28 3.02
C VAL A 24 -5.19 -6.37 3.71
N ALA A 25 -4.96 -5.17 3.17
CA ALA A 25 -4.06 -4.18 3.74
C ALA A 25 -4.45 -3.78 5.16
N LEU A 26 -5.75 -3.55 5.42
CA LEU A 26 -6.25 -3.21 6.75
C LEU A 26 -6.06 -4.36 7.73
N ALA A 27 -6.29 -5.59 7.29
CA ALA A 27 -6.06 -6.77 8.11
C ALA A 27 -4.57 -6.91 8.49
N HIS A 28 -3.65 -6.61 7.58
CA HIS A 28 -2.21 -6.64 7.86
C HIS A 28 -1.77 -5.52 8.82
N SER A 29 -2.24 -4.28 8.61
CA SER A 29 -2.00 -3.17 9.56
C SER A 29 -2.48 -3.51 10.98
N LYS A 30 -3.63 -4.19 11.08
CA LYS A 30 -4.15 -4.68 12.36
C LYS A 30 -3.30 -5.82 12.92
N ASP A 31 -2.89 -6.79 12.10
CA ASP A 31 -2.06 -7.93 12.52
C ASP A 31 -0.71 -7.45 13.09
N MET A 32 -0.07 -6.50 12.41
CA MET A 32 1.14 -5.81 12.89
C MET A 32 0.93 -5.27 14.30
N CYS A 33 -0.14 -4.49 14.52
CA CYS A 33 -0.48 -3.97 15.85
C CYS A 33 -0.71 -5.06 16.89
N ASP A 34 -1.59 -6.02 16.59
CA ASP A 34 -2.06 -7.03 17.54
C ASP A 34 -0.93 -7.96 18.00
N ARG A 35 -0.01 -8.30 17.09
CA ARG A 35 1.04 -9.29 17.31
C ARG A 35 2.42 -8.66 17.52
N GLY A 36 2.54 -7.35 17.39
CA GLY A 36 3.75 -6.60 17.73
C GLY A 36 4.91 -6.87 16.78
N PHE A 37 4.69 -6.72 15.47
CA PHE A 37 5.73 -6.83 14.45
C PHE A 37 5.56 -5.77 13.37
N PHE A 38 6.64 -5.38 12.71
CA PHE A 38 6.61 -4.50 11.53
C PHE A 38 7.40 -5.14 10.39
N ASP A 39 6.72 -5.90 9.54
CA ASP A 39 7.33 -6.66 8.43
C ASP A 39 6.25 -6.94 7.36
N HIS A 40 6.67 -7.08 6.11
CA HIS A 40 5.82 -7.56 5.02
C HIS A 40 5.34 -8.99 5.25
N LYS A 41 6.17 -9.81 5.92
CA LYS A 41 5.88 -11.20 6.24
C LYS A 41 5.36 -11.30 7.67
N ASN A 42 4.15 -11.81 7.84
CA ASN A 42 3.58 -11.98 9.18
C ASN A 42 4.26 -13.15 9.94
N PRO A 43 4.03 -13.29 11.26
CA PRO A 43 4.67 -14.34 12.05
C PRO A 43 4.23 -15.78 11.70
N ASP A 44 3.16 -15.94 10.91
CA ASP A 44 2.75 -17.23 10.34
C ASP A 44 3.46 -17.52 9.01
N ASN A 45 4.46 -16.71 8.68
CA ASN A 45 5.24 -16.72 7.46
C ASN A 45 4.48 -16.36 6.17
N GLN A 46 3.32 -15.72 6.27
CA GLN A 46 2.57 -15.27 5.10
C GLN A 46 3.10 -13.93 4.60
N THR A 47 3.51 -13.91 3.33
CA THR A 47 3.85 -12.72 2.56
C THR A 47 2.57 -11.98 2.12
N PRO A 48 2.67 -10.75 1.57
CA PRO A 48 1.50 -10.04 1.03
C PRO A 48 0.77 -10.87 -0.02
N PHE A 49 1.53 -11.60 -0.84
CA PHE A 49 1.06 -12.55 -1.85
C PHE A 49 0.19 -13.66 -1.26
N ASP A 50 0.68 -14.30 -0.19
CA ASP A 50 -0.07 -15.36 0.49
C ASP A 50 -1.36 -14.82 1.10
N ARG A 51 -1.36 -13.59 1.62
CA ARG A 51 -2.54 -12.93 2.20
C ARG A 51 -3.58 -12.57 1.12
N MET A 52 -3.14 -12.08 -0.04
CA MET A 52 -4.01 -11.81 -1.18
C MET A 52 -4.65 -13.11 -1.71
N GLU A 53 -3.87 -14.16 -1.94
CA GLU A 53 -4.37 -15.46 -2.40
C GLU A 53 -5.35 -16.09 -1.41
N ALA A 54 -5.04 -16.04 -0.10
CA ALA A 54 -5.94 -16.52 0.95
C ALA A 54 -7.29 -15.77 0.99
N SER A 55 -7.30 -14.52 0.50
CA SER A 55 -8.50 -13.69 0.37
C SER A 55 -9.21 -13.87 -0.97
N GLY A 56 -8.74 -14.79 -1.81
CA GLY A 56 -9.33 -15.10 -3.12
C GLY A 56 -8.95 -14.12 -4.23
N ILE A 57 -7.95 -13.27 -4.01
CA ILE A 57 -7.45 -12.32 -5.00
C ILE A 57 -6.41 -13.02 -5.87
N THR A 58 -6.67 -13.09 -7.17
CA THR A 58 -5.73 -13.62 -8.17
C THR A 58 -5.14 -12.45 -8.94
N TYR A 59 -3.82 -12.39 -9.12
CA TYR A 59 -3.13 -11.27 -9.75
C TYR A 59 -1.97 -11.74 -10.66
N VAL A 60 -1.48 -10.84 -11.50
CA VAL A 60 -0.32 -11.04 -12.40
C VAL A 60 0.96 -10.54 -11.73
N ALA A 61 0.90 -9.36 -11.13
CA ALA A 61 1.94 -8.81 -10.26
C ALA A 61 1.29 -8.19 -9.03
N ALA A 62 2.02 -8.19 -7.92
CA ALA A 62 1.60 -7.54 -6.68
C ALA A 62 2.81 -6.93 -5.96
N GLY A 63 2.54 -5.99 -5.07
CA GLY A 63 3.52 -5.31 -4.23
C GLY A 63 2.87 -4.78 -2.96
N GLU A 64 3.69 -4.43 -1.97
CA GLU A 64 3.21 -3.85 -0.72
C GLU A 64 4.13 -2.72 -0.27
N ASN A 65 3.55 -1.62 0.21
CA ASN A 65 4.23 -0.61 1.02
C ASN A 65 3.71 -0.68 2.46
N ILE A 66 4.59 -0.56 3.45
CA ILE A 66 4.21 -0.45 4.86
C ILE A 66 4.93 0.72 5.53
N ALA A 67 4.21 1.42 6.40
CA ALA A 67 4.76 2.47 7.24
C ALA A 67 4.03 2.52 8.58
N PHE A 68 4.70 3.08 9.59
CA PHE A 68 4.02 3.52 10.81
C PHE A 68 4.64 4.82 11.33
N GLY A 69 3.86 5.58 12.06
CA GLY A 69 4.29 6.82 12.70
C GLY A 69 3.62 7.03 14.06
N THR A 70 4.26 7.79 14.94
CA THR A 70 3.67 8.12 16.25
C THR A 70 2.37 8.92 16.07
N LEU A 71 1.28 8.40 16.63
CA LEU A 71 -0.05 9.00 16.47
C LEU A 71 -0.07 10.42 17.08
N GLY A 72 -0.56 11.38 16.30
CA GLY A 72 -0.59 12.80 16.66
C GLY A 72 0.69 13.58 16.35
N ALA A 73 1.77 12.89 15.97
CA ALA A 73 2.95 13.51 15.35
C ALA A 73 3.00 13.27 13.83
N TYR A 74 2.42 12.15 13.39
CA TYR A 74 2.24 11.78 11.99
C TYR A 74 0.77 11.44 11.74
N ASP A 75 0.28 11.76 10.55
CA ASP A 75 -0.94 11.22 9.98
C ASP A 75 -0.67 10.36 8.74
N ALA A 76 -1.72 9.93 8.04
CA ALA A 76 -1.57 9.07 6.87
C ALA A 76 -0.94 9.80 5.67
N ASP A 77 -1.17 11.10 5.54
CA ASP A 77 -0.62 11.90 4.45
C ASP A 77 0.90 12.07 4.66
N ASP A 78 1.35 12.28 5.90
CA ASP A 78 2.79 12.31 6.23
C ASP A 78 3.50 10.99 5.89
N LEU A 79 2.83 9.84 6.11
CA LEU A 79 3.39 8.53 5.78
C LEU A 79 3.47 8.31 4.26
N GLU A 80 2.44 8.74 3.52
CA GLU A 80 2.42 8.71 2.05
C GLU A 80 3.52 9.61 1.46
N ASP A 81 3.66 10.83 1.98
CA ASP A 81 4.74 11.75 1.61
C ASP A 81 6.12 11.12 1.85
N GLY A 82 6.25 10.32 2.91
CA GLY A 82 7.45 9.53 3.20
C GLY A 82 7.80 8.55 2.07
N PHE A 83 6.83 7.82 1.53
CA PHE A 83 7.04 6.96 0.36
C PHE A 83 7.41 7.79 -0.86
N MET A 84 6.69 8.89 -1.11
CA MET A 84 6.87 9.73 -2.29
C MET A 84 8.18 10.53 -2.31
N ALA A 85 8.81 10.72 -1.16
CA ALA A 85 10.11 11.39 -1.02
C ALA A 85 11.30 10.50 -1.42
N GLU A 86 11.10 9.20 -1.63
CA GLU A 86 12.18 8.30 -2.01
C GLU A 86 12.72 8.60 -3.43
N PRO A 87 13.98 8.24 -3.73
CA PRO A 87 14.58 8.55 -5.02
C PRO A 87 13.83 7.94 -6.22
N ALA A 88 13.78 8.72 -7.30
CA ALA A 88 13.37 8.30 -8.63
C ALA A 88 14.20 7.15 -9.22
N CYS A 89 13.62 6.40 -10.16
CA CYS A 89 14.27 5.30 -10.90
C CYS A 89 14.94 4.19 -10.03
N GLN A 90 14.42 3.88 -8.85
CA GLN A 90 14.89 2.80 -7.98
C GLN A 90 13.74 1.89 -7.58
N VAL A 91 14.03 0.63 -7.22
CA VAL A 91 13.03 -0.28 -6.65
C VAL A 91 12.85 0.07 -5.18
N ASN A 92 11.75 0.77 -4.88
CA ASN A 92 11.41 1.32 -3.57
C ASN A 92 9.89 1.59 -3.45
N HIS A 93 9.43 2.15 -2.34
CA HIS A 93 8.00 2.40 -2.09
C HIS A 93 7.41 3.35 -3.13
N ARG A 94 8.14 4.40 -3.50
CA ARG A 94 7.73 5.34 -4.55
C ARG A 94 7.50 4.65 -5.89
N SER A 95 8.35 3.67 -6.24
CA SER A 95 8.21 2.95 -7.51
C SER A 95 6.97 2.04 -7.55
N ASN A 96 6.47 1.57 -6.40
CA ASN A 96 5.19 0.87 -6.35
C ASN A 96 4.02 1.83 -6.66
N ILE A 97 4.11 3.09 -6.24
CA ILE A 97 3.06 4.10 -6.43
C ILE A 97 3.06 4.68 -7.86
N LEU A 98 4.24 5.00 -8.40
CA LEU A 98 4.39 5.67 -9.70
C LEU A 98 4.79 4.74 -10.85
N GLY A 99 5.13 3.49 -10.56
CA GLY A 99 5.50 2.48 -11.55
C GLY A 99 4.32 2.02 -12.39
N ARG A 100 4.61 1.25 -13.45
CA ARG A 100 3.60 0.70 -14.38
C ARG A 100 3.29 -0.77 -14.11
N ASP A 101 3.84 -1.33 -13.04
CA ASP A 101 3.72 -2.75 -12.71
C ASP A 101 2.36 -3.10 -12.11
N PHE A 102 1.69 -2.10 -11.53
CA PHE A 102 0.40 -2.23 -10.86
C PHE A 102 -0.66 -1.35 -11.52
N THR A 103 -1.92 -1.79 -11.40
CA THR A 103 -3.08 -1.07 -11.93
C THR A 103 -4.10 -0.74 -10.85
N HIS A 104 -4.02 -1.41 -9.70
CA HIS A 104 -4.92 -1.22 -8.57
C HIS A 104 -4.13 -1.07 -7.27
N VAL A 105 -4.75 -0.37 -6.32
CA VAL A 105 -4.26 -0.20 -4.96
C VAL A 105 -5.40 -0.31 -3.96
N GLY A 106 -5.12 -0.92 -2.82
CA GLY A 106 -5.93 -0.85 -1.61
C GLY A 106 -5.11 -0.33 -0.45
N VAL A 107 -5.68 0.56 0.35
CA VAL A 107 -4.98 1.18 1.49
C VAL A 107 -5.69 0.82 2.79
N GLY A 108 -4.91 0.36 3.77
CA GLY A 108 -5.38 -0.04 5.09
C GLY A 108 -4.65 0.69 6.20
N ILE A 109 -5.40 1.49 6.97
CA ILE A 109 -4.87 2.30 8.08
C ILE A 109 -5.42 1.78 9.40
N TYR A 110 -4.55 1.60 10.40
CA TYR A 110 -4.93 1.17 11.73
C TYR A 110 -4.24 2.00 12.82
N GLU A 111 -5.02 2.56 13.75
CA GLU A 111 -4.50 3.22 14.95
C GLU A 111 -4.28 2.19 16.06
N CYS A 112 -3.03 2.04 16.50
CA CYS A 112 -2.63 1.10 17.54
C CYS A 112 -2.26 1.87 18.81
N SER A 113 -2.89 1.58 19.96
CA SER A 113 -2.72 2.38 21.19
C SER A 113 -1.54 1.98 22.09
N ASN A 114 -0.92 0.83 21.84
CA ASN A 114 0.29 0.38 22.55
C ASN A 114 1.08 -0.57 21.64
N TYR A 115 1.85 0.02 20.73
CA TYR A 115 2.60 -0.73 19.74
C TYR A 115 4.00 -1.07 20.24
N VAL A 116 4.27 -2.36 20.39
CA VAL A 116 5.56 -2.88 20.85
C VAL A 116 6.12 -3.81 19.79
N VAL A 117 7.28 -3.47 19.25
CA VAL A 117 7.99 -4.26 18.23
C VAL A 117 9.42 -4.48 18.68
N ASP A 118 9.88 -5.73 18.67
CA ASP A 118 11.23 -6.13 19.08
C ASP A 118 11.67 -5.59 20.46
N GLY A 119 10.73 -5.48 21.39
CA GLY A 119 10.97 -4.96 22.75
C GLY A 119 11.01 -3.44 22.88
N ASN A 120 10.86 -2.69 21.77
CA ASN A 120 10.72 -1.25 21.78
C ASN A 120 9.23 -0.87 21.85
N ASN A 121 8.88 0.01 22.79
CA ASN A 121 7.52 0.53 22.92
C ASN A 121 7.42 1.89 22.21
N TYR A 122 6.59 1.95 21.17
CA TYR A 122 6.33 3.14 20.36
C TYR A 122 5.09 3.92 20.82
N GLY A 123 4.36 3.42 21.83
CA GLY A 123 3.14 4.03 22.34
C GLY A 123 1.99 3.92 21.34
N SER A 124 1.25 5.01 21.18
CA SER A 124 0.21 5.07 20.16
C SER A 124 0.81 5.39 18.79
N VAL A 125 0.48 4.59 17.78
CA VAL A 125 0.94 4.78 16.40
C VAL A 125 -0.22 4.69 15.41
N ILE A 126 -0.04 5.28 14.24
CA ILE A 126 -0.80 4.98 13.02
C ILE A 126 0.04 4.03 12.17
N ILE A 127 -0.55 2.95 11.68
CA ILE A 127 0.08 1.96 10.79
C ILE A 127 -0.66 2.01 9.45
N LEU A 128 0.09 2.10 8.35
CA LEU A 128 -0.41 2.19 6.99
C LEU A 128 0.19 1.05 6.16
N THR A 129 -0.68 0.31 5.47
CA THR A 129 -0.31 -0.69 4.46
C THR A 129 -0.96 -0.28 3.14
N GLN A 130 -0.21 -0.32 2.03
CA GLN A 130 -0.73 -0.23 0.67
C GLN A 130 -0.46 -1.54 -0.04
N ASP A 131 -1.51 -2.21 -0.48
CA ASP A 131 -1.44 -3.41 -1.30
C ASP A 131 -1.70 -3.05 -2.75
N PHE A 132 -0.80 -3.43 -3.65
CA PHE A 132 -0.88 -3.16 -5.07
C PHE A 132 -1.07 -4.45 -5.85
N ALA A 133 -1.84 -4.40 -6.92
CA ALA A 133 -1.95 -5.53 -7.85
C ALA A 133 -2.19 -5.08 -9.30
N SER A 134 -1.81 -5.95 -10.23
CA SER A 134 -2.32 -5.94 -11.60
C SER A 134 -3.06 -7.24 -11.90
N PHE A 135 -4.15 -7.12 -12.66
CA PHE A 135 -5.04 -8.24 -12.96
C PHE A 135 -5.03 -8.58 -14.45
N SER A 136 -5.27 -9.84 -14.77
CA SER A 136 -5.52 -10.29 -16.15
C SER A 136 -6.78 -9.61 -16.68
N TYR A 137 -6.77 -9.19 -17.96
CA TYR A 137 -7.95 -8.61 -18.60
C TYR A 137 -9.07 -9.66 -18.66
N GLY A 138 -10.04 -9.57 -17.73
CA GLY A 138 -11.15 -10.52 -17.60
C GLY A 138 -11.49 -10.98 -16.16
N ASP A 139 -10.59 -10.79 -15.19
CA ASP A 139 -10.83 -11.15 -13.77
C ASP A 139 -11.44 -10.01 -12.94
N ILE A 140 -11.78 -8.90 -13.60
CA ILE A 140 -12.40 -7.74 -13.00
C ILE A 140 -13.83 -8.08 -12.52
N ARG A 141 -14.01 -8.17 -11.20
CA ARG A 141 -15.29 -7.79 -10.59
C ARG A 141 -15.27 -6.27 -10.47
N GLU A 142 -15.51 -5.57 -11.58
CA GLU A 142 -15.58 -4.10 -11.51
C GLU A 142 -16.73 -3.72 -10.59
N ASP A 143 -16.39 -3.08 -9.48
CA ASP A 143 -17.28 -2.26 -8.70
C ASP A 143 -17.73 -1.07 -9.58
N GLU A 144 -19.04 -0.98 -9.73
CA GLU A 144 -19.78 -0.29 -10.78
C GLU A 144 -19.76 1.26 -10.67
N HIS A 145 -18.65 1.90 -10.28
CA HIS A 145 -18.65 3.35 -9.99
C HIS A 145 -17.61 4.24 -10.69
N ASP A 146 -16.61 3.72 -11.39
CA ASP A 146 -15.58 4.59 -12.00
C ASP A 146 -15.76 4.80 -13.51
N TYR A 147 -16.73 5.65 -13.87
CA TYR A 147 -16.79 6.28 -15.19
C TYR A 147 -16.00 7.59 -15.18
N CYS A 148 -14.74 7.55 -15.63
CA CYS A 148 -14.01 8.76 -16.02
C CYS A 148 -14.14 8.92 -17.54
N PRO A 149 -14.89 9.92 -18.07
CA PRO A 149 -15.03 10.09 -19.51
C PRO A 149 -13.68 10.45 -20.11
N ALA A 150 -13.29 9.72 -21.16
CA ALA A 150 -12.12 10.03 -21.97
C ALA A 150 -12.19 11.48 -22.47
N LEU A 151 -11.14 12.26 -22.18
CA LEU A 151 -10.95 13.59 -22.75
C LEU A 151 -10.69 13.43 -24.26
N GLY A 152 -11.56 14.04 -25.06
CA GLY A 152 -11.41 14.20 -26.51
C GLY A 152 -10.76 15.53 -26.88
#